data_AF-A0A090DX56-F1
#
_entry.id   AF-A0A090DX56-F1
#
_cell.length_a   1.000
_cell.length_b   1.000
_cell.length_c   1.000
_cell.angle_alpha   90.00
_cell.angle_beta   90.00
_cell.angle_gamma   90.00
#
_symmetry.space_group_name_H-M   'P 1'
#
loop_
_entity.id
_entity.type
_entity.pdbx_description
1 polymer ?
#
loop_
_entity_poly.entity_id
_entity_poly.type
_entity_poly.pdbx_seq_one_letter_code
_entity_poly.pdbx_strand_id
1 'polypeptide(L)'
;MDRKTFLSTLFEEGKKQLSKSFTAPILEAIERMETLFPAEEEKVKERPPGSVIEESKFKELCTGCDACMIACPVNVIMIDDLEKRTPLIYPEIAPCISCEGFPCIAACPTGALSFENELIPKKL
;
A
#
# COMPACT_ATOMS: atom_id res chain seq x y z
N MET A 1 -8.97 10.00 18.73
CA MET A 1 -10.05 8.99 18.66
C MET A 1 -9.79 8.22 17.39
N ASP A 2 -9.38 6.94 17.51
CA ASP A 2 -8.88 6.14 16.37
C ASP A 2 -10.03 5.71 15.44
N ARG A 3 -9.75 5.56 14.13
CA ARG A 3 -10.73 5.16 13.10
C ARG A 3 -11.45 3.87 13.47
N LYS A 4 -10.76 2.91 14.09
CA LYS A 4 -11.35 1.64 14.55
C LYS A 4 -12.35 1.88 15.67
N THR A 5 -12.03 2.75 16.63
CA THR A 5 -12.93 3.11 17.73
C THR A 5 -14.16 3.83 17.19
N PHE A 6 -13.99 4.80 16.29
CA PHE A 6 -15.09 5.54 15.67
C PHE A 6 -16.03 4.64 14.85
N LEU A 7 -15.47 3.78 13.99
CA LEU A 7 -16.27 2.82 13.21
C LEU A 7 -16.98 1.82 14.11
N SER A 8 -16.32 1.32 15.17
CA SER A 8 -16.94 0.39 16.11
C SER A 8 -18.10 1.03 16.88
N THR A 9 -17.97 2.29 17.31
CA THR A 9 -19.05 3.01 18.01
C THR A 9 -20.20 3.34 17.06
N LEU A 10 -19.89 3.71 15.82
CA LEU A 10 -20.89 4.01 14.79
C LEU A 10 -21.63 2.74 14.34
N PHE A 11 -20.96 1.59 14.33
CA PHE A 11 -21.55 0.28 14.08
C PHE A 11 -22.41 -0.20 15.27
N GLU A 12 -21.97 0.02 16.52
CA GLU A 12 -22.73 -0.29 17.74
C GLU A 12 -24.00 0.57 17.89
N GLU A 13 -23.89 1.88 17.65
CA GLU A 13 -25.02 2.81 17.69
C GLU A 13 -25.95 2.62 16.47
N GLY A 14 -25.37 2.35 15.31
CA GLY A 14 -26.07 1.99 14.08
C GLY A 14 -26.91 0.72 14.25
N LYS A 15 -26.36 -0.35 14.85
CA LYS A 15 -27.09 -1.59 15.17
C LYS A 15 -28.27 -1.36 16.11
N LYS A 16 -28.12 -0.49 17.12
CA LYS A 16 -29.21 -0.16 18.05
C LYS A 16 -30.35 0.60 17.36
N GLN A 17 -30.05 1.50 16.43
CA GLN A 17 -31.09 2.20 15.67
C GLN A 17 -31.70 1.34 14.54
N LEU A 18 -30.90 0.53 13.83
CA LEU A 18 -31.39 -0.33 12.73
C LEU A 18 -32.39 -1.40 13.19
N SER A 19 -32.26 -1.90 14.42
CA SER A 19 -33.14 -2.92 14.99
C SER A 19 -34.63 -2.54 15.08
N LYS A 20 -34.96 -1.23 14.93
CA LYS A 20 -36.34 -0.74 14.95
C LYS A 20 -36.95 -0.51 13.56
N SER A 21 -36.16 -0.54 12.49
CA SER A 21 -36.62 -0.17 11.14
C SER A 21 -36.45 -1.24 10.07
N PHE A 22 -35.71 -2.32 10.34
CA PHE A 22 -35.48 -3.38 9.36
C PHE A 22 -36.00 -4.73 9.85
N THR A 23 -36.84 -5.38 9.03
CA THR A 23 -37.36 -6.72 9.32
C THR A 23 -36.26 -7.78 9.15
N ALA A 24 -36.38 -8.91 9.86
CA ALA A 24 -35.47 -10.06 9.83
C ALA A 24 -34.85 -10.40 8.45
N PRO A 25 -35.59 -10.39 7.31
CA PRO A 25 -35.00 -10.70 6.00
C PRO A 25 -33.92 -9.72 5.54
N ILE A 26 -33.91 -8.47 6.01
CA ILE A 26 -32.91 -7.47 5.60
C ILE A 26 -31.62 -7.65 6.40
N LEU A 27 -31.71 -8.03 7.68
CA LEU A 27 -30.51 -8.41 8.46
C LEU A 27 -29.85 -9.65 7.85
N GLU A 28 -30.63 -10.68 7.50
CA GLU A 28 -30.10 -11.91 6.91
C GLU A 28 -29.45 -11.66 5.53
N ALA A 29 -29.95 -10.71 4.76
CA ALA A 29 -29.35 -10.30 3.49
C ALA A 29 -28.02 -9.53 3.68
N ILE A 30 -27.91 -8.70 4.74
CA ILE A 30 -26.67 -7.99 5.08
C ILE A 30 -25.60 -8.95 5.58
N GLU A 31 -25.95 -9.89 6.47
CA GLU A 31 -25.03 -10.93 6.95
C GLU A 31 -24.51 -11.79 5.79
N ARG A 32 -25.35 -12.12 4.81
CA ARG A 32 -24.92 -12.78 3.58
C ARG A 32 -23.93 -11.94 2.76
N MET A 33 -24.09 -10.63 2.69
CA MET A 33 -23.14 -9.76 1.97
C MET A 33 -21.76 -9.73 2.63
N GLU A 34 -21.67 -9.73 3.96
CA GLU A 34 -20.38 -9.78 4.67
C GLU A 34 -19.58 -11.06 4.34
N THR A 35 -20.26 -12.18 4.07
CA THR A 35 -19.60 -13.42 3.62
C THR A 35 -19.17 -13.42 2.15
N LEU A 36 -19.72 -12.51 1.33
CA LEU A 36 -19.43 -12.40 -0.10
C LEU A 36 -18.25 -11.46 -0.39
N PHE A 37 -17.95 -10.55 0.54
CA PHE A 37 -16.83 -9.62 0.45
C PHE A 37 -15.91 -9.85 1.66
N PRO A 38 -15.03 -10.87 1.60
CA PRO A 38 -14.07 -11.09 2.66
C PRO A 38 -13.23 -9.83 2.88
N ALA A 39 -12.83 -9.60 4.14
CA ALA A 39 -11.95 -8.51 4.51
C ALA A 39 -10.72 -8.49 3.58
N GLU A 40 -10.35 -7.32 3.07
CA GLU A 40 -9.18 -7.15 2.20
C GLU A 40 -7.94 -7.79 2.84
N GLU A 41 -7.44 -8.87 2.25
CA GLU A 41 -6.16 -9.45 2.64
C GLU A 41 -5.04 -8.42 2.43
N GLU A 42 -4.16 -8.29 3.42
CA GLU A 42 -3.05 -7.34 3.39
C GLU A 42 -2.02 -7.78 2.33
N LYS A 43 -2.07 -7.15 1.15
CA LYS A 43 -1.21 -7.51 0.02
C LYS A 43 0.27 -7.32 0.34
N VAL A 44 1.10 -8.28 -0.08
CA VAL A 44 2.56 -8.16 0.00
C VAL A 44 3.02 -6.96 -0.81
N LYS A 45 3.80 -6.09 -0.18
CA LYS A 45 4.34 -4.87 -0.79
C LYS A 45 5.84 -4.79 -0.62
N GLU A 46 6.50 -4.35 -1.67
CA GLU A 46 7.95 -4.23 -1.74
C GLU A 46 8.37 -2.81 -2.09
N ARG A 47 9.58 -2.44 -1.69
CA ARG A 47 10.21 -1.20 -2.16
C ARG A 47 10.76 -1.38 -3.58
N PRO A 48 10.84 -0.32 -4.39
CA PRO A 48 11.52 -0.39 -5.68
C PRO A 48 12.98 -0.86 -5.58
N PRO A 49 13.57 -1.34 -6.69
CA PRO A 49 15.00 -1.66 -6.76
C PRO A 49 15.89 -0.50 -6.29
N GLY A 50 17.02 -0.84 -5.67
CA GLY A 50 18.00 0.11 -5.14
C GLY A 50 17.56 0.86 -3.89
N SER A 51 16.39 0.54 -3.31
CA SER A 51 15.92 1.24 -2.11
C SER A 51 16.86 1.01 -0.92
N VAL A 52 17.11 2.06 -0.15
CA VAL A 52 17.79 1.95 1.14
C VAL A 52 17.03 0.95 2.03
N ILE A 53 17.76 -0.04 2.56
CA ILE A 53 17.19 -1.16 3.33
C ILE A 53 16.61 -0.69 4.66
N GLU A 54 17.26 0.29 5.29
CA GLU A 54 16.83 0.84 6.58
C GLU A 54 15.69 1.84 6.35
N GLU A 55 14.51 1.50 6.86
CA GLU A 55 13.26 2.20 6.55
C GLU A 55 13.24 3.65 7.04
N SER A 56 13.86 3.97 8.17
CA SER A 56 13.90 5.36 8.65
C SER A 56 14.79 6.22 7.75
N LYS A 57 15.96 5.71 7.34
CA LYS A 57 16.84 6.37 6.37
C LYS A 57 16.21 6.51 5.00
N PHE A 58 15.49 5.51 4.53
CA PHE A 58 14.73 5.62 3.29
C PHE A 58 13.73 6.79 3.35
N LYS A 59 12.99 6.91 4.46
CA LYS A 59 12.03 8.01 4.67
C LYS A 59 12.68 9.38 4.78
N GLU A 60 13.90 9.46 5.33
CA GLU A 60 14.66 10.72 5.36
C GLU A 60 15.08 11.17 3.95
N LEU A 61 15.44 10.23 3.08
CA LEU A 61 15.94 10.53 1.73
C LEU A 61 14.82 10.68 0.70
N CYS A 62 13.73 9.93 0.84
CA CYS A 62 12.62 9.96 -0.09
C CYS A 62 11.81 11.26 0.08
N THR A 63 11.84 12.12 -0.92
CA THR A 63 11.13 13.40 -0.91
C THR A 63 9.69 13.32 -1.42
N GLY A 64 9.24 12.14 -1.87
CA GLY A 64 7.94 11.99 -2.52
C GLY A 64 7.80 12.75 -3.84
N CYS A 65 8.89 12.88 -4.60
CA CYS A 65 8.93 13.60 -5.89
C CYS A 65 8.41 12.80 -7.10
N ASP A 66 8.06 11.53 -6.91
CA ASP A 66 7.51 10.61 -7.92
C ASP A 66 8.39 10.36 -9.17
N ALA A 67 9.65 10.80 -9.17
CA ALA A 67 10.55 10.62 -10.31
C ALA A 67 10.75 9.15 -10.69
N CYS A 68 10.87 8.25 -9.70
CA CYS A 68 10.98 6.81 -9.93
C CYS A 68 9.70 6.19 -10.53
N MET A 69 8.52 6.71 -10.17
CA MET A 69 7.25 6.28 -10.73
C MET A 69 7.15 6.65 -12.21
N ILE A 70 7.48 7.90 -12.55
CA ILE A 70 7.49 8.39 -13.94
C ILE A 70 8.51 7.64 -14.80
N ALA A 71 9.67 7.31 -14.22
CA ALA A 71 10.73 6.62 -14.94
C ALA A 71 10.47 5.13 -15.16
N CYS A 72 9.51 4.52 -14.45
CA CYS A 72 9.23 3.08 -14.54
C CYS A 72 8.55 2.72 -15.88
N PRO A 73 9.23 2.02 -16.81
CA PRO A 73 8.65 1.80 -18.16
C PRO A 73 7.42 0.88 -18.15
N VAL A 74 7.30 0.03 -17.13
CA VAL A 74 6.20 -0.92 -16.95
C VAL A 74 5.15 -0.44 -15.94
N ASN A 75 5.28 0.77 -15.40
CA ASN A 75 4.30 1.42 -14.52
C ASN A 75 3.89 0.58 -13.29
N VAL A 76 4.84 -0.12 -12.66
CA VAL A 76 4.57 -0.99 -11.48
C VAL A 76 4.86 -0.33 -10.14
N ILE A 77 5.44 0.87 -10.14
CA ILE A 77 5.71 1.66 -8.93
C ILE A 77 4.48 2.52 -8.62
N MET A 78 3.92 2.36 -7.43
CA MET A 78 2.68 3.00 -6.98
C MET A 78 2.89 3.78 -5.68
N ILE A 79 2.00 4.75 -5.44
CA ILE A 79 1.87 5.48 -4.18
C ILE A 79 0.51 5.13 -3.57
N ASP A 80 0.50 4.35 -2.48
CA ASP A 80 -0.73 3.92 -1.79
C ASP A 80 -1.19 4.90 -0.71
N ASP A 81 -0.22 5.54 -0.05
CA ASP A 81 -0.41 6.50 1.02
C ASP A 81 0.02 7.89 0.54
N LEU A 82 -0.96 8.74 0.24
CA LEU A 82 -0.74 10.10 -0.25
C LEU A 82 -0.15 11.05 0.80
N GLU A 83 -0.22 10.70 2.09
CA GLU A 83 0.43 11.48 3.15
C GLU A 83 1.92 11.13 3.22
N LYS A 84 2.26 9.83 3.15
CA LYS A 84 3.65 9.38 3.19
C LYS A 84 4.39 9.57 1.86
N ARG A 85 3.68 9.45 0.73
CA ARG A 85 4.20 9.58 -0.65
C ARG A 85 5.43 8.72 -0.93
N THR A 86 5.51 7.53 -0.34
CA THR A 86 6.63 6.63 -0.57
C THR A 86 6.31 5.55 -1.60
N PRO A 87 7.20 5.25 -2.55
CA PRO A 87 6.94 4.28 -3.62
C PRO A 87 6.92 2.84 -3.12
N LEU A 88 6.03 2.05 -3.71
CA LEU A 88 5.82 0.63 -3.44
C LEU A 88 5.55 -0.13 -4.75
N ILE A 89 5.83 -1.43 -4.72
CA ILE A 89 5.50 -2.41 -5.77
C ILE A 89 4.64 -3.49 -5.13
N TYR A 90 3.64 -3.98 -5.86
CA TYR A 90 2.78 -5.09 -5.45
C TYR A 90 3.02 -6.26 -6.41
N PRO A 91 3.92 -7.20 -6.08
CA PRO A 91 4.32 -8.27 -7.00
C PRO A 91 3.16 -9.13 -7.50
N GLU A 92 2.13 -9.30 -6.68
CA GLU A 92 0.91 -10.05 -7.01
C GLU A 92 0.04 -9.36 -8.08
N ILE A 93 0.12 -8.03 -8.20
CA ILE A 93 -0.63 -7.25 -9.20
C ILE A 93 0.22 -7.10 -10.46
N ALA A 94 1.44 -6.60 -10.30
CA ALA A 94 2.39 -6.40 -11.39
C ALA A 94 3.82 -6.40 -10.81
N PRO A 95 4.64 -7.43 -11.13
CA PRO A 95 5.98 -7.54 -10.57
C PRO A 95 6.97 -6.60 -11.26
N CYS A 96 8.02 -6.23 -10.52
CA CYS A 96 9.20 -5.60 -11.11
C CYS A 96 9.91 -6.57 -12.07
N ILE A 97 10.18 -6.14 -13.29
CA ILE A 97 10.89 -6.96 -14.29
C ILE A 97 12.40 -6.71 -14.35
N SER A 98 12.95 -5.91 -13.43
CA SER A 98 14.37 -5.53 -13.42
C SER A 98 14.85 -4.99 -14.77
N CYS A 99 14.22 -3.89 -15.21
CA CYS A 99 14.55 -3.23 -16.48
C CYS A 99 16.05 -2.96 -16.61
N GLU A 100 16.57 -3.11 -17.83
CA GLU A 100 17.94 -2.74 -18.16
C GLU A 100 18.25 -1.29 -17.75
N GLY A 101 19.38 -1.09 -17.08
CA GLY A 101 19.81 0.22 -16.60
C GLY A 101 19.03 0.79 -15.42
N PHE A 102 18.04 0.07 -14.87
CA PHE A 102 17.21 0.49 -13.74
C PHE A 102 16.79 1.97 -13.77
N PRO A 103 15.92 2.38 -14.72
CA PRO A 103 15.51 3.79 -14.87
C PRO A 103 14.97 4.42 -13.58
N CYS A 104 14.32 3.62 -12.72
CA CYS A 104 13.85 4.07 -11.40
C CYS A 104 14.97 4.50 -10.45
N ILE A 105 16.11 3.79 -10.47
CA ILE A 105 17.31 4.13 -9.67
C ILE A 105 17.95 5.38 -10.28
N ALA A 106 18.16 5.40 -11.59
CA ALA A 106 18.79 6.53 -12.29
C ALA A 106 18.00 7.85 -12.14
N ALA A 107 16.68 7.76 -12.03
CA ALA A 107 15.82 8.93 -11.84
C ALA A 107 15.76 9.45 -10.40
N CYS A 108 16.30 8.73 -9.40
CA CYS A 108 16.22 9.15 -8.01
C CYS A 108 17.26 10.24 -7.69
N PRO A 109 16.86 11.48 -7.37
CA PRO A 109 17.80 12.59 -7.19
C PRO A 109 18.46 12.60 -5.80
N THR A 110 17.88 11.90 -4.81
CA THR A 110 18.32 11.97 -3.41
C THR A 110 19.10 10.74 -2.95
N GLY A 111 19.22 9.71 -3.79
CA GLY A 111 19.82 8.44 -3.40
C GLY A 111 18.94 7.59 -2.47
N ALA A 112 17.64 7.89 -2.34
CA ALA A 112 16.70 6.98 -1.71
C ALA A 112 16.65 5.62 -2.44
N LEU A 113 16.85 5.66 -3.77
CA LEU A 113 17.15 4.52 -4.62
C LEU A 113 18.58 4.72 -5.18
N SER A 114 19.47 3.75 -5.02
CA SER A 114 20.85 3.81 -5.52
C SER A 114 21.36 2.44 -5.96
N PHE A 115 22.36 2.41 -6.84
CA PHE A 115 22.98 1.16 -7.29
C PHE A 115 23.78 0.48 -6.18
N GLU A 116 24.32 1.23 -5.20
CA GLU A 116 25.02 0.61 -4.07
C GLU A 116 24.10 -0.30 -3.26
N ASN A 117 22.84 0.09 -3.09
CA ASN A 117 21.87 -0.69 -2.31
C ASN A 117 21.39 -1.96 -3.03
N GLU A 118 21.45 -2.00 -4.37
CA GLU A 118 21.05 -3.18 -5.15
C GLU A 118 22.08 -4.30 -5.07
N LEU A 119 23.36 -3.96 -4.83
CA LEU A 119 24.45 -4.93 -4.69
C LEU A 119 24.51 -5.59 -3.30
N ILE A 120 23.67 -5.13 -2.36
CA ILE A 120 23.61 -5.69 -1.01
C ILE A 120 22.66 -6.90 -1.05
N PRO A 121 23.13 -8.12 -0.72
CA PRO A 121 22.26 -9.29 -0.69
C PRO A 121 21.16 -9.07 0.34
N LYS A 122 19.91 -9.02 -0.13
CA LYS A 122 18.73 -9.03 0.74
C LYS A 122 18.73 -10.37 1.49
N LYS A 123 18.77 -10.33 2.83
CA LYS A 123 18.50 -11.53 3.63
C LYS A 123 17.05 -11.93 3.36
N LEU A 124 16.88 -13.03 2.64
CA LEU A 124 15.62 -13.75 2.50
C LEU A 124 15.24 -14.39 3.84
#